data_AF-A0A2M7UHX0-F1
#
_entry.id   AF-A0A2M7UHX0-F1
#
_cell.length_a   1.000
_cell.length_b   1.000
_cell.length_c   1.000
_cell.angle_alpha   90.00
_cell.angle_beta   90.00
_cell.angle_gamma   90.00
#
_symmetry.space_group_name_H-M   'P 1'
#
loop_
_entity.id
_entity.type
_entity.pdbx_description
1 polymer ?
#
loop_
_entity_poly.entity_id
_entity_poly.type
_entity_poly.pdbx_seq_one_letter_code
_entity_poly.pdbx_strand_id
1 'polypeptide(L)'
;MYSEEVEVVDERPTILERLADEQHESWSRWMDYLFSLSTLNPDGSCAIPADRVRRWQRQIETRYAELSEPEKELDRKEVRRFLRIIRK
;
A
#
# COMPACT_ATOMS: atom_id res chain seq x y z
N MET A 1 50.46 14.19 -11.46
CA MET A 1 49.64 13.52 -10.43
C MET A 1 48.22 13.65 -10.91
N TYR A 2 47.71 12.61 -11.57
CA TYR A 2 46.37 12.64 -12.16
C TYR A 2 45.36 12.76 -11.01
N SER A 3 44.60 13.85 -11.02
CA SER A 3 43.46 14.03 -10.14
C SER A 3 42.44 12.96 -10.53
N GLU A 4 42.24 11.96 -9.68
CA GLU A 4 41.11 11.06 -9.82
C GLU A 4 39.84 11.89 -9.61
N GLU A 5 39.07 12.08 -10.68
CA GLU A 5 37.71 12.60 -10.57
C GLU A 5 36.89 11.54 -9.81
N VAL A 6 36.59 11.83 -8.54
CA VAL A 6 35.72 10.99 -7.72
C VAL A 6 34.31 11.10 -8.29
N GLU A 7 33.81 10.02 -8.87
CA GLU A 7 32.43 9.92 -9.33
C GLU A 7 31.51 10.04 -8.11
N VAL A 8 30.79 11.16 -8.00
CA VAL A 8 29.79 11.34 -6.94
C VAL A 8 28.56 10.54 -7.35
N VAL A 9 28.43 9.33 -6.79
CA VAL A 9 27.21 8.53 -6.92
C VAL A 9 26.12 9.19 -6.08
N ASP A 10 24.99 9.51 -6.71
CA ASP A 10 23.81 9.96 -5.98
C ASP A 10 23.19 8.78 -5.23
N GLU A 11 23.53 8.66 -3.95
CA GLU A 11 23.01 7.60 -3.06
C GLU A 11 21.52 7.76 -2.71
N ARG A 12 20.86 8.83 -3.16
CA ARG A 12 19.44 9.03 -2.87
C ARG A 12 18.61 7.99 -3.61
N PRO A 13 17.63 7.36 -2.94
CA PRO A 13 16.74 6.42 -3.61
C PRO A 13 16.03 7.11 -4.78
N THR A 14 15.95 6.40 -5.91
CA THR A 14 15.23 6.88 -7.08
C THR A 14 13.76 7.13 -6.71
N ILE A 15 13.07 7.96 -7.50
CA ILE A 15 11.63 8.16 -7.31
C ILE A 15 10.85 6.83 -7.39
N LEU A 16 11.31 5.88 -8.20
CA LEU A 16 10.73 4.55 -8.30
C LEU A 16 10.85 3.79 -6.98
N GLU A 17 12.04 3.75 -6.38
CA GLU A 17 12.28 3.08 -5.09
C GLU A 17 11.45 3.71 -3.97
N ARG A 18 11.37 5.04 -3.93
CA ARG A 18 10.54 5.75 -2.94
C ARG A 18 9.05 5.42 -3.08
N LEU A 19 8.56 5.27 -4.31
CA LEU A 19 7.17 4.90 -4.56
C LEU A 19 6.92 3.41 -4.29
N ALA A 20 7.89 2.54 -4.57
CA ALA A 20 7.83 1.12 -4.25
C ALA A 20 7.78 0.88 -2.74
N ASP A 21 8.58 1.62 -1.98
CA ASP A 21 8.59 1.62 -0.51
C ASP A 21 7.19 1.98 0.05
N GLU A 22 6.60 3.09 -0.39
CA GLU A 22 5.24 3.47 0.04
C GLU A 22 4.17 2.45 -0.42
N GLN A 23 4.31 1.85 -1.61
CA GLN A 23 3.40 0.78 -2.04
C GLN A 23 3.52 -0.45 -1.15
N HIS A 24 4.73 -0.81 -0.72
CA HIS A 24 4.96 -1.91 0.21
C HIS A 24 4.37 -1.61 1.59
N GLU A 25 4.57 -0.39 2.11
CA GLU A 25 3.92 0.03 3.35
C GLU A 25 2.39 0.01 3.23
N SER A 26 1.82 0.47 2.11
CA SER A 26 0.37 0.46 1.87
C SER A 26 -0.20 -0.96 1.88
N TRP A 27 0.47 -1.88 1.18
CA TRP A 27 0.11 -3.29 1.21
C TRP A 27 0.21 -3.88 2.64
N SER A 28 1.30 -3.60 3.35
CA SER A 28 1.53 -4.11 4.71
C SER A 28 0.44 -3.66 5.68
N ARG A 29 0.03 -2.38 5.63
CA ARG A 29 -1.09 -1.86 6.44
C ARG A 29 -2.40 -2.59 6.15
N TRP A 30 -2.68 -2.92 4.90
CA TRP A 30 -3.86 -3.69 4.52
C TRP A 30 -3.80 -5.14 5.00
N MET A 31 -2.63 -5.78 4.90
CA MET A 31 -2.43 -7.14 5.42
C MET A 31 -2.59 -7.20 6.92
N ASP A 32 -1.98 -6.26 7.66
CA ASP A 32 -2.12 -6.16 9.12
C ASP A 32 -3.59 -5.97 9.52
N TYR A 33 -4.33 -5.10 8.83
CA TYR A 33 -5.75 -4.91 9.10
C TYR A 33 -6.57 -6.17 8.80
N LEU A 34 -6.31 -6.85 7.68
CA LEU A 34 -6.97 -8.11 7.34
C LEU A 34 -6.72 -9.19 8.41
N PHE A 35 -5.47 -9.39 8.82
CA PHE A 35 -5.12 -10.39 9.83
C PHE A 35 -5.65 -10.01 11.21
N SER A 36 -5.66 -8.71 11.57
CA SER A 36 -6.24 -8.24 12.84
C SER A 36 -7.74 -8.54 12.97
N LEU A 37 -8.43 -8.70 11.83
CA LEU A 37 -9.84 -9.06 11.76
C LEU A 37 -10.09 -10.54 11.52
N SER A 38 -9.04 -11.34 11.35
CA SER A 38 -9.12 -12.77 11.05
C SER A 38 -8.84 -13.60 12.31
N THR A 39 -9.35 -14.83 12.31
CA THR A 39 -9.02 -15.81 13.35
C THR A 39 -7.83 -16.66 12.89
N LEU A 40 -6.73 -16.64 13.64
CA LEU A 40 -5.59 -17.54 13.42
C LEU A 40 -5.95 -18.94 13.94
N ASN A 41 -5.86 -19.93 13.05
CA ASN A 41 -6.12 -21.33 13.36
C ASN A 41 -4.84 -22.03 13.86
N PRO A 42 -4.97 -23.18 14.56
CA PRO A 42 -3.82 -23.93 15.07
C PRO A 42 -2.82 -24.40 14.02
N ASP A 43 -3.26 -24.57 12.77
CA ASP A 43 -2.43 -24.98 11.63
C ASP A 43 -1.70 -23.80 10.95
N GLY A 44 -1.84 -22.59 11.48
CA GLY A 44 -1.26 -21.36 10.92
C GLY A 44 -2.09 -20.72 9.81
N SER A 45 -3.21 -21.31 9.41
CA SER A 45 -4.16 -20.67 8.49
C SER A 45 -4.96 -19.58 9.19
N CYS A 46 -5.55 -18.65 8.42
CA CYS A 46 -6.44 -17.62 8.95
C CYS A 46 -7.85 -17.77 8.37
N ALA A 47 -8.86 -17.68 9.23
CA ALA A 47 -10.26 -17.61 8.82
C ALA A 47 -10.74 -16.15 8.83
N ILE A 48 -11.12 -15.64 7.66
CA ILE A 48 -11.68 -14.29 7.51
C ILE A 48 -13.18 -14.33 7.80
N PRO A 49 -13.74 -13.43 8.62
CA PRO A 49 -15.18 -13.37 8.86
C PRO A 49 -15.98 -13.16 7.57
N ALA A 50 -17.09 -13.89 7.43
CA ALA A 50 -17.86 -13.93 6.19
C ALA A 50 -18.44 -12.57 5.77
N ASP A 51 -18.78 -11.69 6.71
CA ASP A 51 -19.21 -10.32 6.45
C ASP A 51 -18.10 -9.47 5.84
N ARG A 52 -16.85 -9.66 6.30
CA ARG A 52 -15.67 -9.00 5.74
C ARG A 52 -15.39 -9.49 4.33
N VAL A 53 -15.41 -10.81 4.12
CA VAL A 53 -15.26 -11.41 2.79
C VAL A 53 -16.28 -10.83 1.81
N ARG A 54 -17.57 -10.85 2.15
CA ARG A 54 -18.64 -10.29 1.29
C ARG A 54 -18.42 -8.80 1.01
N ARG A 55 -18.07 -8.02 2.03
CA ARG A 55 -17.83 -6.58 1.87
C ARG A 55 -16.66 -6.31 0.93
N TRP A 56 -15.52 -6.97 1.15
CA TRP A 56 -14.32 -6.76 0.35
C TRP A 56 -14.48 -7.27 -1.07
N GLN A 57 -15.12 -8.42 -1.27
CA GLN A 57 -15.48 -8.93 -2.60
C GLN A 57 -16.35 -7.92 -3.38
N ARG A 58 -17.40 -7.41 -2.75
CA ARG A 58 -18.23 -6.35 -3.36
C ARG A 58 -17.40 -5.12 -3.73
N GLN A 59 -16.49 -4.69 -2.85
CA GLN A 59 -15.64 -3.51 -3.10
C GLN A 59 -14.70 -3.71 -4.29
N ILE A 60 -14.03 -4.86 -4.41
CA ILE A 60 -13.13 -5.14 -5.53
C ILE A 60 -13.86 -5.30 -6.87
N GLU A 61 -15.12 -5.75 -6.84
CA GLU A 61 -15.98 -5.89 -8.02
C GLU A 61 -16.65 -4.56 -8.43
N THR A 62 -16.72 -3.57 -7.54
CA THR A 62 -17.33 -2.26 -7.79
C THR A 62 -16.33 -1.31 -8.43
N ARG A 63 -16.68 -0.69 -9.56
CA ARG A 63 -15.83 0.33 -10.18
C ARG A 63 -15.66 1.53 -9.25
N TYR A 64 -14.49 2.17 -9.22
CA TYR A 64 -14.24 3.34 -8.35
C TYR A 64 -15.34 4.41 -8.43
N ALA A 65 -15.86 4.71 -9.63
CA ALA A 65 -16.92 5.70 -9.82
C ALA A 65 -18.22 5.36 -9.06
N GLU A 66 -18.47 4.06 -8.85
CA GLU A 66 -19.67 3.48 -8.22
C GLU A 66 -19.47 3.18 -6.73
N LEU A 67 -18.25 3.34 -6.20
CA LEU A 67 -18.01 3.26 -4.76
C LEU A 67 -18.74 4.37 -4.00
N SER A 68 -19.10 4.09 -2.75
CA SER A 68 -19.63 5.13 -1.87
C SER A 68 -18.54 6.18 -1.57
N GLU A 69 -18.93 7.41 -1.25
CA GLU A 69 -17.94 8.46 -0.93
C GLU A 69 -17.02 8.12 0.24
N PRO A 70 -17.48 7.46 1.32
CA PRO A 70 -16.57 6.98 2.37
C PRO A 70 -15.53 5.97 1.87
N GLU A 71 -15.88 5.10 0.92
CA GLU A 71 -14.96 4.13 0.35
C GLU A 71 -13.95 4.79 -0.57
N LYS A 72 -14.40 5.68 -1.46
CA LYS A 72 -13.49 6.50 -2.28
C LYS A 72 -12.54 7.32 -1.42
N GLU A 73 -12.98 7.80 -0.26
CA GLU A 73 -12.11 8.54 0.65
C GLU A 73 -10.98 7.67 1.23
N LEU A 74 -11.18 6.37 1.40
CA LEU A 74 -10.11 5.44 1.79
C LEU A 74 -9.06 5.34 0.67
N ASP A 75 -9.50 5.19 -0.59
CA ASP A 75 -8.59 5.16 -1.74
C ASP A 75 -7.81 6.47 -1.89
N ARG A 76 -8.51 7.62 -1.77
CA ARG A 76 -7.89 8.94 -1.83
C ARG A 76 -6.86 9.16 -0.71
N LYS A 77 -7.09 8.61 0.49
CA LYS A 77 -6.12 8.68 1.59
C LYS A 77 -4.82 7.98 1.24
N GLU A 78 -4.87 6.80 0.64
CA GLU A 78 -3.67 6.09 0.19
C GLU A 78 -2.98 6.88 -0.94
N VAL A 79 -3.72 7.32 -1.97
CA VAL A 79 -3.16 8.13 -3.07
C VAL A 79 -2.46 9.41 -2.58
N ARG A 80 -2.99 10.09 -1.55
CA ARG A 80 -2.36 11.29 -0.99
C ARG A 80 -0.97 11.01 -0.41
N ARG A 81 -0.66 9.77 0.01
CA ARG A 81 0.68 9.39 0.49
C ARG A 81 1.69 9.38 -0.67
N PHE A 82 1.35 8.72 -1.77
CA PHE A 82 2.14 8.74 -3.01
C PHE A 82 2.35 10.16 -3.55
N LEU A 83 1.31 11.00 -3.54
CA LEU A 83 1.42 12.37 -4.00
C LEU A 83 2.43 13.21 -3.19
N ARG A 84 2.63 12.93 -1.90
CA ARG A 84 3.66 13.60 -1.09
C ARG A 84 5.07 13.20 -1.49
N ILE A 85 5.25 12.05 -2.12
CA ILE A 85 6.55 11.59 -2.61
C ILE A 85 6.90 12.29 -3.93
N ILE A 86 5.90 12.43 -4.81
CA ILE A 86 6.04 13.03 -6.15
C ILE A 86 6.16 14.56 -6.09
N ARG A 87 5.38 15.22 -5.22
CA ARG A 87 5.30 16.70 -5.15
C ARG A 87 6.40 17.34 -4.29
N LYS A 88 7.47 16.60 -3.98
CA LYS A 88 8.61 17.10 -3.20
C LYS A 88 9.66 17.73 -4.11
#